data_AF-A0AA96CCJ5-F1
#
_entry.id   AF-A0AA96CCJ5-F1
#
_cell.length_a   1.000
_cell.length_b   1.000
_cell.length_c   1.000
_cell.angle_alpha   90.00
_cell.angle_beta   90.00
_cell.angle_gamma   90.00
#
_symmetry.space_group_name_H-M   'P 1'
#
loop_
_entity.id
_entity.type
_entity.pdbx_description
1 polymer ?
#
loop_
_entity_poly.entity_id
_entity_poly.type
_entity_poly.pdbx_seq_one_letter_code
_entity_poly.pdbx_strand_id
1 'polypeptide(L)'
;MKLNTDIQLAIPVRRIEGLAEASADHLAEIEISPAGLGLFWPQLDVDVYLPALLQGVFGSRKWMAAQLGASGGRMRSEPKTAAARQNGQKGGRPRKISAA
;
A
#
# COMPACT_ATOMS: atom_id res chain seq x y z
N MET A 1 7.37 16.72 2.09
CA MET A 1 6.58 17.82 2.65
C MET A 1 7.34 18.45 3.81
N LYS A 2 7.26 19.78 4.00
CA LYS A 2 7.85 20.49 5.15
C LYS A 2 6.73 20.85 6.12
N LEU A 3 6.91 20.55 7.40
CA LEU A 3 5.96 20.89 8.47
C LEU A 3 6.27 22.26 9.07
N ASN A 4 5.32 22.82 9.82
CA ASN A 4 5.52 24.07 10.57
C ASN A 4 6.56 23.95 11.70
N THR A 5 6.93 22.72 12.07
CA THR A 5 8.01 22.39 13.01
C THR A 5 9.39 22.35 12.36
N ASP A 6 9.51 22.78 11.10
CA ASP A 6 10.71 22.65 10.25
C ASP A 6 11.17 21.22 9.95
N ILE A 7 10.42 20.20 10.41
CA ILE A 7 10.65 18.80 10.05
C ILE A 7 10.25 18.58 8.59
N GLN A 8 11.11 17.88 7.85
CA GLN A 8 10.81 17.40 6.50
C GLN A 8 10.48 15.90 6.53
N LEU A 9 9.37 15.55 5.90
CA LEU A 9 8.90 14.19 5.77
C LEU A 9 8.86 13.77 4.30
N ALA A 10 9.52 12.65 3.99
CA ALA A 10 9.51 12.01 2.68
C ALA A 10 8.82 10.64 2.80
N ILE A 11 7.63 10.52 2.22
CA ILE A 11 6.86 9.27 2.20
C ILE A 11 6.68 8.82 0.76
N PRO A 12 6.96 7.55 0.42
CA PRO A 12 6.66 7.03 -0.90
C PRO A 12 5.14 6.98 -1.16
N VAL A 13 4.65 7.73 -2.14
CA VAL A 13 3.22 7.78 -2.53
C VAL A 13 2.64 6.40 -2.87
N ARG A 14 3.46 5.50 -3.45
CA ARG A 14 3.09 4.11 -3.75
C ARG A 14 2.63 3.30 -2.53
N ARG A 15 2.97 3.77 -1.31
CA ARG A 15 2.56 3.15 -0.05
C ARG A 15 1.28 3.74 0.52
N ILE A 16 0.67 4.75 -0.10
CA ILE A 16 -0.54 5.38 0.43
C ILE A 16 -1.73 4.83 -0.36
N GLU A 17 -2.75 4.33 0.33
CA GLU A 17 -3.99 3.90 -0.31
C GLU A 17 -4.63 5.06 -1.09
N GLY A 18 -5.13 4.79 -2.30
CA GLY A 18 -5.65 5.82 -3.20
C GLY A 18 -4.58 6.52 -4.05
N LEU A 19 -3.32 6.59 -3.59
CA LEU A 19 -2.22 7.21 -4.35
C LEU A 19 -1.26 6.19 -4.98
N ALA A 20 -1.46 4.91 -4.72
CA ALA A 20 -0.47 3.87 -5.01
C ALA A 20 -0.05 3.78 -6.48
N GLU A 21 -1.02 3.97 -7.38
CA GLU A 21 -0.89 3.87 -8.84
C GLU A 21 -1.10 5.22 -9.54
N ALA A 22 -1.06 6.32 -8.78
CA ALA A 22 -1.27 7.67 -9.33
C ALA A 22 -0.08 8.11 -10.20
N SER A 23 -0.37 8.76 -11.34
CA SER A 23 0.64 9.39 -12.18
C SER A 23 1.19 10.66 -11.52
N ALA A 24 2.33 11.15 -12.00
CA ALA A 24 2.87 12.42 -11.53
C ALA A 24 1.88 13.59 -11.76
N ASP A 25 1.16 13.58 -12.88
CA ASP A 25 0.17 14.61 -13.23
C ASP A 25 -1.00 14.62 -12.24
N HIS A 26 -1.52 13.45 -11.86
CA HIS A 26 -2.59 13.35 -10.86
C HIS A 26 -2.14 13.74 -9.45
N LEU A 27 -0.83 13.67 -9.18
CA LEU A 27 -0.25 14.03 -7.88
C LEU A 27 0.18 15.49 -7.79
N ALA A 28 0.19 16.22 -8.90
CA ALA A 28 0.74 17.57 -9.00
C ALA A 28 -0.10 18.60 -8.24
N GLU A 29 -1.42 18.42 -8.21
CA GLU A 29 -2.35 19.29 -7.51
C GLU A 29 -2.69 18.73 -6.13
N ILE A 30 -2.37 19.50 -5.09
CA ILE A 30 -2.57 19.14 -3.69
C ILE A 30 -3.16 20.33 -2.96
N GLU A 31 -4.24 20.08 -2.23
CA GLU A 31 -4.83 21.04 -1.30
C GLU A 31 -4.51 20.62 0.14
N ILE A 32 -4.21 21.62 0.99
CA ILE A 32 -3.96 21.39 2.41
C ILE A 32 -5.23 21.83 3.16
N SER A 33 -5.72 20.97 4.05
CA SER A 33 -6.91 21.31 4.84
C SER A 33 -6.66 22.55 5.72
N PRO A 34 -7.69 23.33 6.09
CA PRO A 34 -7.52 24.56 6.88
C PRO A 34 -6.77 24.35 8.20
N ALA A 35 -6.90 23.17 8.81
CA ALA A 35 -6.19 22.80 10.04
C ALA A 35 -4.73 22.39 9.81
N GLY A 36 -4.28 22.22 8.56
CA GLY A 36 -2.94 21.75 8.20
C GLY A 36 -2.68 20.27 8.44
N LEU A 37 -3.74 19.48 8.67
CA LEU A 37 -3.65 18.06 9.04
C LEU A 37 -4.06 17.10 7.93
N GLY A 38 -4.66 17.61 6.85
CA GLY A 38 -5.12 16.83 5.71
C GLY A 38 -4.43 17.29 4.43
N LEU A 39 -4.14 16.32 3.57
CA LEU A 39 -3.73 16.54 2.18
C LEU A 39 -4.81 15.95 1.29
N PHE A 40 -5.38 16.77 0.41
CA PHE A 40 -6.40 16.36 -0.54
C PHE A 40 -5.82 16.44 -1.97
N TRP A 41 -6.04 15.38 -2.75
CA TRP A 41 -5.73 15.34 -4.18
C TRP A 41 -7.02 15.41 -4.99
N PRO A 42 -7.43 16.60 -5.50
CA PRO A 42 -8.73 16.77 -6.15
C PRO A 42 -8.96 15.86 -7.35
N GLN A 43 -7.92 15.62 -8.16
CA GLN A 43 -8.02 14.79 -9.36
C GLN A 43 -8.24 13.30 -9.06
N LEU A 44 -7.90 12.86 -7.84
CA LEU A 44 -8.02 11.47 -7.40
C LEU A 44 -9.19 11.26 -6.44
N ASP A 45 -9.80 12.35 -5.94
CA ASP A 45 -10.77 12.33 -4.84
C ASP A 45 -10.22 11.55 -3.62
N VAL A 46 -8.98 11.88 -3.23
CA VAL A 46 -8.26 11.19 -2.15
C VAL A 46 -7.86 12.18 -1.05
N ASP A 47 -8.34 11.90 0.16
CA ASP A 47 -7.92 12.54 1.40
C ASP A 47 -6.89 11.70 2.15
N VAL A 48 -5.82 12.35 2.60
CA VAL A 48 -4.78 11.75 3.42
C VAL A 48 -4.62 12.52 4.72
N TYR A 49 -4.87 11.86 5.84
CA TYR A 49 -4.69 12.43 7.16
C TYR A 49 -3.22 12.31 7.61
N LEU A 50 -2.52 13.45 7.70
CA LEU A 50 -1.09 13.52 8.00
C LEU A 50 -0.71 12.85 9.33
N PRO A 51 -1.44 13.04 10.46
CA PRO A 51 -1.10 12.35 11.71
C PRO A 51 -1.14 10.83 11.61
N ALA A 52 -1.98 10.24 10.75
CA ALA A 52 -2.00 8.80 10.52
C ALA A 52 -0.71 8.32 9.83
N LEU A 53 -0.20 9.08 8.87
CA LEU A 53 1.09 8.78 8.22
C LEU A 53 2.25 8.78 9.22
N LEU A 54 2.26 9.69 10.18
CA LEU A 54 3.28 9.74 11.25
C LEU A 54 3.20 8.53 12.19
N GLN A 55 2.01 7.94 12.35
CA GLN A 55 1.79 6.70 13.10
C GLN A 55 2.07 5.43 12.27
N GLY A 56 2.50 5.57 11.01
CA GLY A 56 2.74 4.44 10.10
C GLY A 56 1.47 3.83 9.51
N VAL A 57 0.33 4.52 9.58
CA VAL A 57 -0.93 4.11 8.98
C VAL A 57 -1.05 4.75 7.61
N PHE A 58 -0.92 3.96 6.55
CA PHE A 58 -0.92 4.46 5.17
C PHE A 58 -2.22 4.16 4.39
N GLY A 59 -3.20 3.57 5.04
CA GLY A 59 -4.49 3.23 4.45
C GLY A 59 -5.34 2.42 5.41
N SER A 60 -6.46 1.93 4.88
CA SER A 60 -7.35 1.00 5.56
C SER A 60 -6.61 -0.25 6.03
N ARG A 61 -7.12 -0.87 7.10
CA ARG A 61 -6.61 -2.15 7.61
C ARG A 61 -6.57 -3.22 6.52
N LYS A 62 -7.58 -3.25 5.65
CA LYS A 62 -7.67 -4.20 4.54
C LYS A 62 -6.56 -3.99 3.53
N TRP A 63 -6.32 -2.74 3.11
CA TRP A 63 -5.24 -2.41 2.18
C TRP A 63 -3.86 -2.74 2.76
N MET A 64 -3.59 -2.33 4.01
CA MET A 64 -2.31 -2.63 4.66
C MET A 64 -2.08 -4.14 4.82
N ALA A 65 -3.12 -4.89 5.21
CA ALA A 65 -3.05 -6.35 5.31
C ALA A 65 -2.80 -7.01 3.95
N ALA A 66 -3.40 -6.50 2.88
CA ALA A 66 -3.16 -6.99 1.52
C ALA A 66 -1.72 -6.75 1.06
N GLN A 67 -1.14 -5.57 1.33
CA GLN A 67 0.26 -5.27 1.02
C GLN A 67 1.24 -6.15 1.80
N LEU A 68 0.98 -6.34 3.10
CA LEU A 68 1.77 -7.24 3.95
C LEU A 68 1.65 -8.70 3.46
N GLY A 69 0.45 -9.15 3.16
CA GLY A 69 0.19 -10.49 2.63
C GLY A 69 0.85 -10.73 1.28
N ALA A 70 0.83 -9.74 0.38
CA ALA A 70 1.47 -9.81 -0.93
C ALA A 70 2.99 -9.87 -0.84
N SER A 71 3.60 -9.01 -0.02
CA SER A 71 5.05 -9.01 0.20
C SER A 71 5.52 -10.32 0.86
N GLY A 72 4.84 -10.76 1.92
CA GLY A 72 5.07 -12.05 2.56
C GLY A 72 4.86 -13.20 1.58
N GLY A 73 3.80 -13.17 0.77
CA GLY A 73 3.47 -14.17 -0.25
C GLY A 73 4.56 -14.34 -1.31
N ARG A 74 5.18 -13.24 -1.76
CA ARG A 74 6.26 -13.22 -2.75
C ARG A 74 7.61 -13.71 -2.19
N MET A 75 7.80 -13.64 -0.87
CA MET A 75 9.04 -14.09 -0.24
C MET A 75 9.27 -15.60 -0.44
N ARG A 76 10.48 -15.96 -0.88
CA ARG A 76 10.94 -17.35 -1.06
C ARG A 76 12.07 -17.66 -0.07
N SER A 77 11.73 -17.77 1.22
CA SER A 77 12.69 -18.24 2.22
C SER A 77 12.83 -19.76 2.18
N GLU A 78 13.93 -20.31 2.71
CA GLU A 78 14.13 -21.76 2.79
C GLU A 78 12.98 -22.47 3.54
N PRO A 79 12.56 -22.03 4.75
CA PRO A 79 11.45 -22.68 5.45
C PRO A 79 10.14 -22.62 4.66
N LYS A 80 9.87 -21.48 4.00
CA LYS A 80 8.66 -21.29 3.19
C LYS A 80 8.66 -22.17 1.95
N THR A 81 9.81 -22.35 1.31
CA THR A 81 9.96 -23.23 0.14
C THR A 81 9.81 -24.70 0.54
N ALA A 82 10.40 -25.12 1.66
CA ALA A 82 10.22 -26.46 2.20
C ALA A 82 8.75 -26.75 2.53
N ALA A 83 8.08 -25.83 3.23
CA ALA A 83 6.66 -25.94 3.55
C ALA A 83 5.79 -25.99 2.27
N ALA A 84 6.09 -25.17 1.26
CA ALA A 84 5.36 -25.18 -0.01
C ALA A 84 5.50 -26.52 -0.74
N ARG A 85 6.70 -27.13 -0.75
CA ARG A 85 6.92 -28.47 -1.33
C ARG A 85 6.12 -29.54 -0.59
N GLN A 86 6.15 -29.53 0.74
CA GLN A 86 5.39 -30.47 1.57
C GLN A 86 3.87 -30.32 1.36
N ASN A 87 3.38 -29.09 1.25
CA ASN A 87 1.97 -28.82 0.95
C ASN A 87 1.58 -29.24 -0.47
N GLY A 88 2.49 -29.09 -1.45
CA GLY A 88 2.28 -29.55 -2.82
C GLY A 88 2.05 -31.06 -2.93
N GLN A 89 2.73 -31.86 -2.11
CA GLN A 89 2.53 -33.32 -2.05
C GLN A 89 1.12 -33.73 -1.58
N LYS A 90 0.41 -32.85 -0.85
CA LYS A 90 -0.95 -33.09 -0.34
C LYS A 90 -2.06 -32.76 -1.34
N GLY A 91 -1.73 -32.52 -2.62
CA GLY A 91 -2.71 -32.32 -3.70
C GLY A 91 -2.70 -30.93 -4.34
N GLY A 92 -1.89 -29.99 -3.85
CA GLY A 92 -1.68 -28.68 -4.47
C GLY A 92 -2.96 -27.91 -4.84
N ARG A 93 -2.82 -26.88 -5.67
CA ARG A 93 -3.97 -26.23 -6.32
C ARG A 93 -4.26 -26.98 -7.62
N PRO A 94 -5.46 -27.55 -7.83
CA PRO A 94 -5.84 -28.20 -9.08
C PRO A 94 -5.64 -27.26 -10.27
N ARG A 95 -5.20 -27.78 -11.41
CA ARG A 95 -5.10 -26.98 -12.64
C ARG A 95 -6.51 -26.54 -13.07
N LYS A 96 -6.67 -25.26 -13.41
CA LYS A 96 -7.88 -24.78 -14.07
C LYS A 96 -7.98 -25.49 -15.43
N ILE A 97 -8.99 -26.33 -15.61
CA ILE A 97 -9.32 -26.91 -16.90
C ILE A 97 -10.08 -25.81 -17.66
N SER A 98 -9.52 -25.31 -18.76
CA SER A 98 -10.25 -24.46 -19.69
C SER A 98 -11.36 -25.31 -20.32
N ALA A 99 -12.64 -24.92 -20.15
CA ALA A 99 -13.72 -25.54 -20.91
C ALA A 99 -13.59 -25.14 -22.39
N ALA A 100 -13.73 -26.11 -23.29
CA ALA A 100 -13.71 -25.93 -24.74
C ALA A 100 -14.98 -25.26 -25.25
#